data_AF-A0A4P9Y918-F1
#
_entry.id   AF-A0A4P9Y918-F1
#
_cell.length_a   1.000
_cell.length_b   1.000
_cell.length_c   1.000
_cell.angle_alpha   90.00
_cell.angle_beta   90.00
_cell.angle_gamma   90.00
#
_symmetry.space_group_name_H-M   'P 1'
#
loop_
_entity.id
_entity.type
_entity.pdbx_description
1 polymer ?
#
loop_
_entity_poly.entity_id
_entity_poly.type
_entity_poly.pdbx_seq_one_letter_code
_entity_poly.pdbx_strand_id
1 'polypeptide(L)'
;MLLDTVNFEDQHGKVQPVDLDSLSWCQSLPTYVEMSEIDGGKNGLQRYMDILTRVKSDVSGLGSRDLLRKDYKEWVVGTGPGLRLGISSVPYSQEKWVIRDGVQELEKAVKAWVTERSLDIHVILTAYTTERSQSFHRELSLYTLSGGDQGLGERLEKETRASLDLSPIRIGEVQWWDQKNVRASRKQVYPILRDLIECSSRM
;
A
#
# COMPACT_ATOMS: atom_id res chain seq x y z
N MET A 1 -7.64 -11.35 10.16
CA MET A 1 -6.68 -12.32 10.73
C MET A 1 -5.87 -13.01 9.66
N LEU A 2 -6.33 -14.07 8.97
CA LEU A 2 -5.47 -14.89 8.09
C LEU A 2 -4.62 -14.08 7.07
N LEU A 3 -5.26 -13.13 6.36
CA LEU A 3 -4.57 -12.23 5.42
C LEU A 3 -3.64 -11.22 6.11
N ASP A 4 -3.99 -10.77 7.31
CA ASP A 4 -3.25 -9.73 8.04
C ASP A 4 -2.00 -10.32 8.71
N THR A 5 -2.12 -11.55 9.20
CA THR A 5 -1.07 -12.32 9.87
C THR A 5 -0.25 -13.18 8.91
N VAL A 6 -0.58 -13.15 7.61
CA VAL A 6 0.06 -13.97 6.56
C VAL A 6 0.08 -15.45 6.97
N ASN A 7 -1.11 -16.05 7.05
CA ASN A 7 -1.28 -17.43 7.49
C ASN A 7 -0.74 -17.72 8.91
N PHE A 8 -0.76 -16.72 9.80
CA PHE A 8 -0.18 -16.80 11.15
C PHE A 8 1.33 -17.09 11.16
N GLU A 9 2.03 -16.78 10.08
CA GLU A 9 3.49 -16.92 10.01
C GLU A 9 4.17 -15.73 10.68
N ASP A 10 4.82 -15.98 11.82
CA ASP A 10 5.50 -14.95 12.61
C ASP A 10 6.77 -14.39 11.92
N GLN A 11 7.18 -14.99 10.81
CA GLN A 11 8.31 -14.56 9.97
C GLN A 11 8.19 -13.09 9.50
N HIS A 12 6.98 -12.54 9.53
CA HIS A 12 6.67 -11.17 9.13
C HIS A 12 6.45 -10.20 10.30
N GLY A 13 6.54 -10.66 11.55
CA GLY A 13 6.37 -9.84 12.76
C GLY A 13 4.97 -9.21 12.88
N LYS A 14 3.96 -9.87 12.29
CA LYS A 14 2.57 -9.39 12.26
C LYS A 14 1.63 -10.15 13.18
N VAL A 15 2.08 -11.28 13.71
CA VAL A 15 1.28 -12.15 14.57
C VAL A 15 1.36 -11.63 16.00
N GLN A 16 0.21 -11.46 16.65
CA GLN A 16 0.11 -11.12 18.05
C GLN A 16 -0.48 -12.29 18.86
N PRO A 17 -0.28 -12.36 20.18
CA PRO A 17 -0.86 -13.42 21.02
C PRO A 17 -2.37 -13.57 20.83
N VAL A 18 -3.10 -12.45 20.70
CA VAL A 18 -4.55 -12.46 20.46
C VAL A 18 -4.95 -13.13 19.14
N ASP A 19 -4.10 -13.08 18.11
CA ASP A 19 -4.35 -13.76 16.83
C ASP A 19 -4.24 -15.28 17.00
N LEU A 20 -3.27 -15.74 17.79
CA LEU A 20 -3.07 -17.17 18.10
C LEU A 20 -4.18 -17.70 19.01
N ASP A 21 -4.58 -16.93 20.02
CA ASP A 21 -5.69 -17.27 20.90
C ASP A 21 -6.99 -17.41 20.09
N SER A 22 -7.24 -16.46 19.18
CA SER A 22 -8.41 -16.51 18.30
C SER A 22 -8.37 -17.69 17.33
N LEU A 23 -7.20 -18.04 16.78
CA LEU A 23 -7.02 -19.23 15.96
C LEU A 23 -7.31 -20.51 16.76
N SER A 24 -6.79 -20.59 17.98
CA SER A 24 -7.00 -21.75 18.86
C SER A 24 -8.48 -21.93 19.19
N TRP A 25 -9.20 -20.82 19.43
CA TRP A 25 -10.64 -20.84 19.66
C TRP A 25 -11.39 -21.33 18.41
N CYS A 26 -11.08 -20.80 17.23
CA CYS A 26 -11.68 -21.27 15.98
C CYS A 26 -11.43 -22.76 15.73
N GLN A 27 -10.20 -23.24 15.99
CA GLN A 27 -9.82 -24.65 15.84
C GLN A 27 -10.54 -25.58 16.82
N SER A 28 -11.03 -25.06 17.94
CA SER A 28 -11.84 -25.82 18.90
C SER A 28 -13.30 -26.00 18.49
N LEU A 29 -13.78 -25.24 17.49
CA LEU A 29 -15.17 -25.33 17.04
C LEU A 29 -15.41 -26.63 16.25
N PRO A 30 -16.49 -27.39 16.54
CA PRO A 30 -16.78 -28.65 15.84
C PRO A 30 -16.83 -28.50 14.31
N THR A 31 -17.41 -27.40 13.82
CA THR A 31 -17.47 -27.09 12.38
C THR A 31 -16.09 -26.92 11.75
N TYR A 32 -15.12 -26.34 12.47
CA TYR A 32 -13.75 -26.23 11.97
C TYR A 32 -13.08 -27.59 11.89
N VAL A 33 -13.26 -28.45 12.91
CA VAL A 33 -12.71 -29.81 12.93
C VAL A 33 -13.24 -30.61 11.74
N GLU A 34 -14.56 -30.64 11.55
CA GLU A 34 -15.21 -31.32 10.41
C GLU A 34 -14.71 -30.79 9.06
N MET A 35 -14.63 -29.47 8.88
CA MET A 35 -14.09 -28.86 7.65
C MET A 35 -12.61 -29.20 7.46
N SER A 36 -11.81 -29.21 8.52
CA SER A 36 -10.37 -29.46 8.45
C SER A 36 -10.05 -30.91 8.09
N GLU A 37 -10.88 -31.87 8.51
CA GLU A 37 -10.77 -33.27 8.12
C GLU A 37 -11.07 -33.47 6.63
N ILE A 38 -12.03 -32.71 6.09
CA ILE A 38 -12.39 -32.71 4.66
C ILE A 38 -11.32 -31.99 3.81
N ASP A 39 -10.79 -30.86 4.30
CA ASP A 39 -9.86 -30.00 3.56
C ASP A 39 -8.36 -30.27 3.83
N GLY A 40 -8.03 -31.31 4.60
CA GLY A 40 -6.64 -31.73 4.85
C GLY A 40 -5.85 -30.82 5.80
N GLY A 41 -6.52 -30.22 6.79
CA GLY A 41 -5.89 -29.49 7.90
C GLY A 41 -5.08 -28.26 7.45
N LYS A 42 -3.77 -28.25 7.74
CA LYS A 42 -2.86 -27.15 7.37
C LYS A 42 -2.85 -26.85 5.86
N ASN A 43 -3.02 -27.89 5.03
CA ASN A 43 -3.10 -27.72 3.58
C ASN A 43 -4.38 -26.98 3.16
N GLY A 44 -5.48 -27.19 3.88
CA GLY A 44 -6.74 -26.45 3.68
C GLY A 44 -6.58 -24.96 3.96
N LEU A 45 -5.95 -24.61 5.09
CA LEU A 45 -5.74 -23.20 5.47
C LEU A 45 -4.80 -22.48 4.50
N GLN A 46 -3.73 -23.15 4.04
CA GLN A 46 -2.84 -22.60 3.01
C GLN A 46 -3.59 -22.36 1.69
N ARG A 47 -4.38 -23.34 1.21
CA ARG A 47 -5.20 -23.16 0.00
C ARG A 47 -6.17 -21.99 0.15
N TYR A 48 -6.78 -21.83 1.32
CA TYR A 48 -7.66 -20.70 1.57
C TYR A 48 -6.91 -19.36 1.58
N MET A 49 -5.72 -19.31 2.19
CA MET A 49 -4.84 -18.14 2.12
C MET A 49 -4.46 -17.78 0.67
N ASP A 50 -4.14 -18.78 -0.16
CA ASP A 50 -3.78 -18.58 -1.56
C ASP A 50 -4.95 -17.99 -2.37
N ILE A 51 -6.17 -18.53 -2.16
CA ILE A 51 -7.40 -18.00 -2.77
C ILE A 51 -7.63 -16.56 -2.34
N LEU A 52 -7.58 -16.28 -1.03
CA LEU A 52 -7.80 -14.93 -0.50
C LEU A 52 -6.74 -13.94 -1.02
N THR A 53 -5.49 -14.35 -1.11
CA THR A 53 -4.40 -13.53 -1.64
C THR A 53 -4.61 -13.22 -3.11
N ARG A 54 -4.97 -14.24 -3.91
CA ARG A 54 -5.30 -14.07 -5.33
C ARG A 54 -6.46 -13.10 -5.53
N VAL A 55 -7.58 -13.32 -4.83
CA VAL A 55 -8.77 -12.45 -4.92
C VAL A 55 -8.45 -11.03 -4.45
N LYS A 56 -7.65 -10.86 -3.41
CA LYS A 56 -7.22 -9.54 -2.92
C LYS A 56 -6.39 -8.77 -3.94
N SER A 57 -5.53 -9.48 -4.68
CA SER A 57 -4.66 -8.91 -5.72
C SER A 57 -5.36 -8.74 -7.07
N ASP A 58 -6.50 -9.41 -7.30
CA ASP A 58 -7.25 -9.26 -8.54
C ASP A 58 -7.99 -7.93 -8.56
N VAL A 59 -7.44 -7.01 -9.35
CA VAL A 59 -8.01 -5.68 -9.60
C VAL A 59 -8.24 -5.44 -11.10
N SER A 60 -8.30 -6.52 -11.88
CA SER A 60 -8.45 -6.47 -13.34
C SER A 60 -9.73 -5.73 -13.77
N GLY A 61 -10.80 -5.84 -13.00
CA GLY A 61 -12.08 -5.15 -13.25
C GLY A 61 -12.15 -3.70 -12.75
N LEU A 62 -11.08 -3.14 -12.16
CA LEU A 62 -11.08 -1.80 -11.59
C LEU A 62 -10.35 -0.80 -12.50
N GLY A 63 -11.05 0.29 -12.84
CA GLY A 63 -10.43 1.45 -13.50
C GLY A 63 -9.55 2.26 -12.54
N SER A 64 -8.75 3.19 -13.07
CA SER A 64 -7.78 3.97 -12.27
C SER A 64 -8.39 4.67 -11.07
N ARG A 65 -9.55 5.30 -11.22
CA ARG A 65 -10.26 5.93 -10.10
C ARG A 65 -10.64 4.92 -9.00
N ASP A 66 -11.11 3.74 -9.39
CA ASP A 66 -11.49 2.69 -8.44
C ASP A 66 -10.28 2.10 -7.71
N LEU A 67 -9.15 1.97 -8.40
CA LEU A 67 -7.88 1.59 -7.78
C LEU A 67 -7.44 2.61 -6.72
N LEU A 68 -7.53 3.90 -7.05
CA LEU A 68 -7.16 4.98 -6.13
C LEU A 68 -8.05 5.04 -4.88
N ARG A 69 -9.35 4.70 -5.00
CA ARG A 69 -10.29 4.76 -3.86
C ARG A 69 -10.32 3.50 -2.98
N LYS A 70 -9.95 2.33 -3.52
CA LYS A 70 -10.23 1.01 -2.91
C LYS A 70 -9.69 0.86 -1.48
N ASP A 71 -8.44 1.27 -1.24
CA ASP A 71 -7.82 1.31 0.10
C ASP A 71 -7.16 2.67 0.31
N TYR A 72 -8.01 3.69 0.43
CA TYR A 72 -7.65 5.08 0.59
C TYR A 72 -7.74 5.53 2.05
N LYS A 73 -6.79 6.36 2.49
CA LYS A 73 -6.84 7.07 3.77
C LYS A 73 -6.38 8.51 3.59
N GLU A 74 -6.90 9.40 4.42
CA GLU A 74 -6.66 10.83 4.32
C GLU A 74 -6.42 11.44 5.70
N TRP A 75 -5.57 12.45 5.74
CA TRP A 75 -5.24 13.22 6.94
C TRP A 75 -5.01 14.69 6.59
N VAL A 76 -5.18 15.57 7.57
CA VAL A 76 -4.65 16.94 7.54
C VAL A 76 -3.36 16.94 8.37
N VAL A 77 -2.26 17.42 7.80
CA VAL A 77 -0.91 17.39 8.42
C VAL A 77 -0.23 18.75 8.28
N GLY A 78 0.76 19.05 9.15
CA GLY A 78 1.44 20.35 9.18
C GLY A 78 0.82 21.35 10.17
N THR A 79 1.28 22.60 10.14
CA THR A 79 0.81 23.68 11.04
C THR A 79 -0.07 24.70 10.31
N GLY A 80 -0.86 25.47 11.06
CA GLY A 80 -1.76 26.47 10.48
C GLY A 80 -2.97 25.83 9.79
N PRO A 81 -3.32 26.19 8.54
CA PRO A 81 -4.45 25.58 7.83
C PRO A 81 -4.23 24.09 7.52
N GLY A 82 -2.98 23.60 7.58
CA GLY A 82 -2.60 22.22 7.28
C GLY A 82 -2.69 21.87 5.79
N LEU A 83 -2.05 20.78 5.40
CA LEU A 83 -2.10 20.19 4.06
C LEU A 83 -2.91 18.90 4.11
N ARG A 84 -3.80 18.70 3.13
CA ARG A 84 -4.55 17.45 2.96
C ARG A 84 -3.69 16.42 2.24
N LEU A 85 -3.31 15.39 2.99
CA LEU A 85 -2.54 14.25 2.53
C LEU A 85 -3.45 13.04 2.32
N GLY A 86 -3.58 12.59 1.08
CA GLY A 86 -4.23 11.33 0.73
C GLY A 86 -3.20 10.23 0.43
N ILE A 87 -3.46 9.00 0.88
CA ILE A 87 -2.64 7.82 0.55
C ILE A 87 -3.52 6.68 0.03
N SER A 88 -3.31 6.30 -1.22
CA SER A 88 -3.93 5.13 -1.87
C SER A 88 -3.01 3.92 -1.79
N SER A 89 -3.48 2.79 -1.25
CA SER A 89 -2.75 1.51 -1.29
C SER A 89 -3.30 0.63 -2.41
N VAL A 90 -2.49 0.32 -3.42
CA VAL A 90 -2.94 -0.33 -4.66
C VAL A 90 -2.21 -1.67 -4.84
N PRO A 91 -2.92 -2.81 -4.92
CA PRO A 91 -2.29 -4.12 -5.09
C PRO A 91 -1.94 -4.41 -6.57
N TYR A 92 -1.28 -3.47 -7.24
CA TYR A 92 -0.99 -3.53 -8.67
C TYR A 92 0.31 -2.78 -8.97
N SER A 93 1.18 -3.34 -9.82
CA SER A 93 2.44 -2.67 -10.15
C SER A 93 2.19 -1.46 -11.05
N GLN A 94 3.01 -0.42 -10.87
CA GLN A 94 2.97 0.78 -11.69
C GLN A 94 3.23 0.46 -13.16
N GLU A 95 4.22 -0.38 -13.46
CA GLU A 95 4.53 -0.79 -14.84
C GLU A 95 3.32 -1.43 -15.54
N LYS A 96 2.66 -2.40 -14.90
CA LYS A 96 1.47 -3.06 -15.46
C LYS A 96 0.33 -2.04 -15.63
N TRP A 97 0.19 -1.09 -14.70
CA TRP A 97 -0.81 -0.04 -14.77
C TRP A 97 -0.59 0.91 -15.95
N VAL A 98 0.64 1.36 -16.17
CA VAL A 98 1.00 2.20 -17.32
C VAL A 98 0.79 1.46 -18.64
N ILE A 99 1.18 0.19 -18.71
CA ILE A 99 0.98 -0.62 -19.92
C ILE A 99 -0.52 -0.76 -20.22
N ARG A 100 -1.35 -0.95 -19.18
CA ARG A 100 -2.79 -1.14 -19.33
C ARG A 100 -3.53 0.12 -19.78
N ASP A 101 -3.26 1.25 -19.11
CA ASP A 101 -4.09 2.46 -19.25
C ASP A 101 -3.39 3.58 -20.04
N GLY A 102 -2.07 3.53 -20.18
CA GLY A 102 -1.26 4.62 -20.69
C GLY A 102 -0.92 5.66 -19.61
N VAL A 103 0.29 6.23 -19.70
CA VAL A 103 0.78 7.20 -18.70
C VAL A 103 -0.11 8.45 -18.63
N GLN A 104 -0.61 8.96 -19.76
CA GLN A 104 -1.43 10.16 -19.79
C GLN A 104 -2.80 9.97 -19.13
N GLU A 105 -3.46 8.83 -19.35
CA GLU A 105 -4.76 8.56 -18.70
C GLU A 105 -4.60 8.25 -17.21
N LEU A 106 -3.48 7.63 -16.81
CA LEU A 106 -3.14 7.48 -15.40
C LEU A 106 -2.94 8.84 -14.72
N GLU A 107 -2.15 9.72 -15.32
CA GLU A 107 -1.93 11.09 -14.81
C GLU A 107 -3.24 11.87 -14.70
N LYS A 108 -4.10 11.77 -15.72
CA LYS A 108 -5.43 12.39 -15.72
C LYS A 108 -6.31 11.85 -14.60
N ALA A 109 -6.29 10.53 -14.36
CA ALA A 109 -7.04 9.92 -13.27
C ALA A 109 -6.52 10.36 -11.90
N VAL A 110 -5.19 10.47 -11.72
CA VAL A 110 -4.58 11.00 -10.49
C VAL A 110 -4.98 12.46 -10.28
N LYS A 111 -4.84 13.31 -11.30
CA LYS A 111 -5.25 14.73 -11.26
C LYS A 111 -6.73 14.88 -10.91
N ALA A 112 -7.59 14.06 -11.52
CA ALA A 112 -9.03 14.05 -11.24
C ALA A 112 -9.33 13.62 -9.79
N TRP A 113 -8.65 12.60 -9.28
CA TRP A 113 -8.82 12.14 -7.89
C TRP A 113 -8.36 13.17 -6.86
N VAL A 114 -7.18 13.77 -7.09
CA VAL A 114 -6.65 14.86 -6.26
C VAL A 114 -7.60 16.04 -6.21
N THR A 115 -8.18 16.41 -7.37
CA THR A 115 -9.18 17.48 -7.45
C THR A 115 -10.48 17.09 -6.73
N GLU A 116 -11.01 15.89 -7.00
CA GLU A 116 -12.22 15.36 -6.35
C GLU A 116 -12.13 15.39 -4.83
N ARG A 117 -10.94 15.09 -4.28
CA ARG A 117 -10.67 15.03 -2.84
C ARG A 117 -10.09 16.32 -2.26
N SER A 118 -9.84 17.33 -3.10
CA SER A 118 -9.20 18.59 -2.70
C SER A 118 -7.88 18.36 -1.96
N LEU A 119 -7.05 17.44 -2.45
CA LEU A 119 -5.78 17.08 -1.81
C LEU A 119 -4.67 18.04 -2.22
N ASP A 120 -3.85 18.43 -1.26
CA ASP A 120 -2.61 19.15 -1.53
C ASP A 120 -1.50 18.17 -1.92
N ILE A 121 -1.52 16.97 -1.32
CA ILE A 121 -0.54 15.91 -1.51
C ILE A 121 -1.26 14.58 -1.67
N HIS A 122 -0.89 13.81 -2.70
CA HIS A 122 -1.37 12.46 -2.90
C HIS A 122 -0.21 11.48 -3.09
N VAL A 123 -0.22 10.41 -2.31
CA VAL A 123 0.75 9.34 -2.39
C VAL A 123 0.06 8.04 -2.81
N ILE A 124 0.65 7.35 -3.78
CA ILE A 124 0.19 6.04 -4.23
C ILE A 124 1.24 5.03 -3.81
N LEU A 125 0.85 4.08 -2.98
CA LEU A 125 1.69 2.97 -2.53
C LEU A 125 1.25 1.71 -3.25
N THR A 126 2.07 1.21 -4.15
CA THR A 126 1.80 -0.08 -4.78
C THR A 126 2.44 -1.21 -3.98
N ALA A 127 1.82 -2.39 -4.06
CA ALA A 127 2.36 -3.61 -3.46
C ALA A 127 1.94 -4.81 -4.29
N TYR A 128 2.90 -5.56 -4.82
CA TYR A 128 2.61 -6.68 -5.70
C TYR A 128 3.68 -7.76 -5.60
N THR A 129 3.33 -8.96 -6.06
CA THR A 129 4.26 -10.08 -6.17
C THR A 129 4.46 -10.38 -7.66
N THR A 130 5.70 -10.57 -8.07
CA THR A 130 6.03 -10.96 -9.44
C THR A 130 5.74 -12.44 -9.66
N GLU A 131 5.04 -12.77 -10.75
CA GLU A 131 4.64 -14.16 -11.04
C GLU A 131 5.85 -15.09 -11.23
N ARG A 132 6.93 -14.58 -11.84
CA ARG A 132 8.12 -15.38 -12.18
C ARG A 132 9.03 -15.68 -10.99
N SER A 133 9.35 -14.68 -10.16
CA SER A 133 10.29 -14.84 -9.04
C SER A 133 9.62 -14.94 -7.68
N GLN A 134 8.28 -14.81 -7.62
CA GLN A 134 7.51 -14.78 -6.37
C GLN A 134 8.03 -13.73 -5.37
N SER A 135 8.68 -12.68 -5.88
CA SER A 135 9.28 -11.64 -5.07
C SER A 135 8.25 -10.55 -4.80
N PHE A 136 8.14 -10.12 -3.54
CA PHE A 136 7.25 -9.05 -3.14
C PHE A 136 7.94 -7.69 -3.32
N HIS A 137 7.22 -6.74 -3.93
CA HIS A 137 7.71 -5.41 -4.27
C HIS A 137 6.77 -4.34 -3.73
N ARG A 138 7.34 -3.15 -3.53
CA ARG A 138 6.61 -1.92 -3.22
C ARG A 138 7.15 -0.79 -4.07
N GLU A 139 6.26 0.06 -4.54
CA GLU A 139 6.63 1.30 -5.20
C GLU A 139 5.86 2.45 -4.53
N LEU A 140 6.40 3.66 -4.67
CA LEU A 140 5.82 4.88 -4.15
C LEU A 140 5.73 5.89 -5.28
N SER A 141 4.57 6.51 -5.46
CA SER A 141 4.40 7.70 -6.30
C SER A 141 3.95 8.88 -5.47
N LEU A 142 4.43 10.07 -5.81
CA LEU A 142 4.05 11.32 -5.18
C LEU A 142 3.48 12.29 -6.22
N TYR A 143 2.35 12.90 -5.89
CA TYR A 143 1.77 14.01 -6.63
C TYR A 143 1.50 15.19 -5.68
N THR A 144 1.97 16.38 -6.05
CA THR A 144 1.83 17.61 -5.27
C THR A 144 1.22 18.70 -6.13
N LEU A 145 0.10 19.31 -5.70
CA LEU A 145 -0.45 20.48 -6.39
C LEU A 145 0.46 21.70 -6.23
N SER A 146 0.36 22.69 -7.12
CA SER A 146 1.21 23.89 -7.11
C SER A 146 1.18 24.70 -5.80
N GLY A 147 0.15 24.54 -4.95
CA GLY A 147 0.08 25.13 -3.60
C GLY A 147 0.52 24.21 -2.46
N GLY A 148 0.82 22.94 -2.76
CA GLY A 148 1.35 21.96 -1.81
C GLY A 148 2.87 22.03 -1.67
N ASP A 149 3.43 21.06 -0.95
CA ASP A 149 4.86 21.00 -0.63
C ASP A 149 5.70 20.48 -1.81
N GLN A 150 6.13 21.39 -2.70
CA GLN A 150 6.95 21.07 -3.88
C GLN A 150 8.33 20.48 -3.53
N GLY A 151 8.85 20.74 -2.33
CA GLY A 151 10.12 20.19 -1.85
C GLY A 151 10.01 18.78 -1.27
N LEU A 152 8.79 18.27 -1.10
CA LEU A 152 8.54 16.99 -0.44
C LEU A 152 9.22 15.82 -1.16
N GLY A 153 9.19 15.77 -2.48
CA GLY A 153 9.80 14.67 -3.24
C GLY A 153 11.32 14.58 -3.03
N GLU A 154 12.01 15.72 -3.04
CA GLU A 154 13.45 15.78 -2.81
C GLU A 154 13.82 15.38 -1.36
N ARG A 155 13.05 15.86 -0.38
CA ARG A 155 13.25 15.47 1.03
C ARG A 155 12.92 14.01 1.26
N LEU A 156 11.86 13.51 0.64
CA LEU A 156 11.49 12.10 0.71
C LEU A 156 12.66 11.23 0.24
N GLU A 157 13.28 11.55 -0.88
CA GLU A 157 14.44 10.79 -1.38
C GLU A 157 15.67 10.92 -0.46
N LYS A 158 16.00 12.14 0.00
CA LYS A 158 17.23 12.39 0.77
C LYS A 158 17.14 11.92 2.22
N GLU A 159 16.03 12.22 2.90
CA GLU A 159 15.89 12.05 4.35
C GLU A 159 15.38 10.65 4.73
N THR A 160 14.79 9.91 3.78
CA THR A 160 14.21 8.58 4.06
C THR A 160 15.05 7.42 3.53
N ARG A 161 16.28 7.68 3.08
CA ARG A 161 17.19 6.64 2.54
C ARG A 161 17.37 5.45 3.50
N ALA A 162 17.49 5.71 4.80
CA ALA A 162 17.66 4.64 5.80
C ALA A 162 16.35 3.89 6.13
N SER A 163 15.19 4.51 5.91
CA SER A 163 13.89 3.98 6.32
C SER A 163 13.07 3.38 5.18
N LEU A 164 13.10 3.96 3.98
CA LEU A 164 12.32 3.54 2.82
C LEU A 164 13.19 3.03 1.67
N ASP A 165 14.44 3.51 1.57
CA ASP A 165 15.41 3.16 0.52
C ASP A 165 14.78 3.28 -0.89
N LEU A 166 14.46 4.53 -1.25
CA LEU A 166 13.75 4.88 -2.47
C LEU A 166 14.74 5.05 -3.63
N SER A 167 14.47 4.36 -4.74
CA SER A 167 15.23 4.49 -6.00
C SER A 167 14.34 5.11 -7.08
N PRO A 168 14.67 6.29 -7.63
CA PRO A 168 13.79 7.00 -8.55
C PRO A 168 13.56 6.23 -9.85
N ILE A 169 12.31 6.25 -10.31
CA ILE A 169 11.83 5.74 -11.59
C ILE A 169 11.22 6.93 -12.34
N ARG A 170 11.72 7.22 -13.55
CA ARG A 170 11.22 8.35 -14.34
C ARG A 170 10.14 7.88 -15.31
N ILE A 171 8.88 8.17 -15.00
CA ILE A 171 7.73 7.93 -15.89
C ILE A 171 6.75 9.11 -15.78
N GLY A 172 6.61 9.91 -16.83
CA GLY A 172 5.66 11.03 -16.87
C GLY A 172 6.03 12.21 -15.95
N GLU A 173 5.01 12.98 -15.54
CA GLU A 173 5.10 14.14 -14.62
C GLU A 173 5.08 13.73 -13.14
N VAL A 174 4.64 12.51 -12.84
CA VAL A 174 4.53 12.00 -11.46
C VAL A 174 5.86 11.37 -11.03
N GLN A 175 6.37 11.77 -9.86
CA GLN A 175 7.64 11.22 -9.37
C GLN A 175 7.41 9.86 -8.73
N TRP A 176 8.09 8.83 -9.25
CA TRP A 176 7.97 7.45 -8.80
C TRP A 176 9.28 6.94 -8.23
N TRP A 177 9.18 6.01 -7.30
CA TRP A 177 10.32 5.32 -6.71
C TRP A 177 10.02 3.83 -6.51
N ASP A 178 11.01 2.99 -6.78
CA ASP A 178 11.05 1.63 -6.25
C ASP A 178 11.41 1.72 -4.76
N GLN A 179 10.59 1.15 -3.89
CA GLN A 179 10.78 1.17 -2.44
C GLN A 179 11.42 -0.13 -1.98
N LYS A 180 12.74 -0.11 -1.82
CA LYS A 180 13.53 -1.31 -1.51
C LYS A 180 13.25 -1.85 -0.11
N ASN A 181 12.89 -1.01 0.86
CA ASN A 181 12.40 -1.50 2.13
C ASN A 181 10.94 -1.96 2.03
N VAL A 182 10.75 -3.19 1.57
CA VAL A 182 9.42 -3.80 1.35
C VAL A 182 8.63 -4.04 2.65
N ARG A 183 9.26 -3.93 3.83
CA ARG A 183 8.59 -4.02 5.13
C ARG A 183 7.84 -2.74 5.49
N ALA A 184 8.23 -1.59 4.93
CA ALA A 184 7.57 -0.32 5.18
C ALA A 184 6.24 -0.24 4.40
N SER A 185 5.13 -0.47 5.10
CA SER A 185 3.78 -0.26 4.55
C SER A 185 3.32 1.18 4.76
N ARG A 186 2.07 1.50 4.36
CA ARG A 186 1.41 2.76 4.73
C ARG A 186 1.54 3.12 6.21
N LYS A 187 1.55 2.12 7.12
CA LYS A 187 1.71 2.35 8.56
C LYS A 187 3.08 2.94 8.93
N GLN A 188 4.11 2.65 8.15
CA GLN A 188 5.46 3.21 8.32
C GLN A 188 5.66 4.46 7.45
N VAL A 189 5.14 4.46 6.22
CA VAL A 189 5.28 5.59 5.28
C VAL A 189 4.52 6.83 5.77
N TYR A 190 3.31 6.68 6.32
CA TYR A 190 2.52 7.82 6.78
C TYR A 190 3.21 8.67 7.87
N PRO A 191 3.71 8.09 8.99
CA PRO A 191 4.43 8.86 10.00
C PRO A 191 5.63 9.61 9.42
N ILE A 192 6.40 8.98 8.53
CA ILE A 192 7.55 9.60 7.86
C ILE A 192 7.10 10.82 7.05
N LEU A 193 6.06 10.67 6.21
CA LEU A 193 5.52 11.78 5.42
C LEU A 193 5.00 12.92 6.30
N ARG A 194 4.27 12.59 7.36
CA ARG A 194 3.76 13.57 8.32
C ARG A 194 4.90 14.36 8.94
N ASP A 195 5.93 13.67 9.43
CA ASP A 195 7.06 14.31 10.11
C ASP A 195 7.86 15.21 9.13
N LEU A 196 8.04 14.79 7.87
CA LEU A 196 8.66 15.62 6.82
C LEU A 196 7.87 16.91 6.54
N ILE A 197 6.55 16.79 6.41
CA ILE A 197 5.67 17.94 6.16
C ILE A 197 5.66 18.89 7.36
N GLU A 198 5.59 18.35 8.58
CA GLU A 198 5.61 19.15 9.81
C GLU A 198 6.95 19.87 10.03
N CYS A 199 8.08 19.24 9.70
CA CYS A 199 9.40 19.88 9.76
C CYS A 199 9.51 21.05 8.78
N SER A 200 8.96 20.92 7.56
CA SER A 200 8.93 22.00 6.59
C SER A 200 8.08 23.19 7.03
N SER A 201 6.99 22.93 7.75
CA SER A 201 6.03 23.96 8.16
C SER A 201 6.57 24.87 9.26
N ARG A 202 7.68 24.48 9.90
CA ARG A 202 8.33 25.20 11.02
C ARG A 202 9.48 26.10 10.59
N MET A 203 9.91 26.01 9.33
CA MET A 203 10.92 26.89 8.72
C MET A 203 10.25 28.14 8.14
#